data_AF-A0A2E6GST1-F1
#
_entry.id   AF-A0A2E6GST1-F1
#
_cell.length_a   1.000
_cell.length_b   1.000
_cell.length_c   1.000
_cell.angle_alpha   90.00
_cell.angle_beta   90.00
_cell.angle_gamma   90.00
#
_symmetry.space_group_name_H-M   'P 1'
#
loop_
_entity.id
_entity.type
_entity.pdbx_description
1 polymer ?
#
loop_
_entity_poly.entity_id
_entity_poly.type
_entity_poly.pdbx_seq_one_letter_code
_entity_poly.pdbx_strand_id
1 'polypeptide(L)'
;MADPIRQPNTSTPAAFMQRALDLAAEAEKSGRGNAYGAVIVQEDKIIGQGTNAIYAQNDPTAHGEVEAIKDACRRTGSNDLSGAVIYTSGGSPCPMCATACYWANLDRIFYAHRADEITDGGAPGYGKC
;
A
#
# COMPACT_ATOMS: atom_id res chain seq x y z
N MET A 1 -0.69 17.85 -10.56
CA MET A 1 0.34 16.79 -10.63
C MET A 1 0.52 16.28 -9.21
N ALA A 2 0.49 14.96 -8.99
CA ALA A 2 0.69 14.41 -7.64
C ALA A 2 2.12 14.72 -7.17
N ASP A 3 2.29 15.02 -5.88
CA ASP A 3 3.61 15.32 -5.33
C ASP A 3 4.59 14.15 -5.56
N PRO A 4 5.89 14.42 -5.77
CA PRO A 4 6.90 13.37 -5.93
C PRO A 4 6.88 12.39 -4.74
N ILE A 5 6.94 11.08 -5.03
CA ILE A 5 7.05 10.08 -3.97
C ILE A 5 8.49 10.09 -3.44
N ARG A 6 8.62 10.29 -2.12
CA ARG A 6 9.89 10.12 -1.41
C ARG A 6 10.30 8.65 -1.46
N GLN A 7 11.35 8.35 -2.22
CA GLN A 7 11.97 7.03 -2.26
C GLN A 7 12.83 6.78 -1.01
N PRO A 8 12.93 5.54 -0.51
CA PRO A 8 13.91 5.19 0.50
C PRO A 8 15.35 5.29 -0.04
N ASN A 9 16.33 5.43 0.84
CA ASN A 9 17.75 5.50 0.46
C ASN A 9 18.29 4.18 -0.09
N THR A 10 17.63 3.06 0.23
CA THR A 10 17.97 1.72 -0.25
C THR A 10 16.72 1.01 -0.72
N SER A 11 16.82 0.28 -1.83
CA SER A 11 15.72 -0.53 -2.37
C SER A 11 15.68 -1.91 -1.75
N THR A 12 15.35 -1.98 -0.45
CA THR A 12 15.20 -3.25 0.28
C THR A 12 13.76 -3.40 0.77
N PRO A 13 13.26 -4.64 0.95
CA PRO A 13 11.94 -4.89 1.52
C PRO A 13 11.71 -4.15 2.85
N ALA A 14 12.70 -4.16 3.74
CA ALA A 14 12.66 -3.45 5.01
C ALA A 14 12.51 -1.93 4.83
N ALA A 15 13.18 -1.34 3.84
CA ALA A 15 13.07 0.09 3.58
C ALA A 15 11.71 0.49 2.98
N PHE A 16 11.13 -0.35 2.12
CA PHE A 16 9.79 -0.13 1.60
C PHE A 16 8.72 -0.30 2.69
N MET A 17 8.85 -1.34 3.53
CA MET A 17 7.97 -1.53 4.68
C MET A 17 8.10 -0.38 5.69
N GLN A 18 9.31 0.12 5.94
CA GLN A 18 9.51 1.28 6.79
C GLN A 18 8.77 2.51 6.23
N ARG A 19 8.76 2.71 4.90
CA ARG A 19 7.98 3.80 4.31
C ARG A 19 6.47 3.62 4.53
N ALA A 20 5.94 2.40 4.46
CA ALA A 20 4.54 2.12 4.78
C ALA A 20 4.21 2.42 6.26
N LEU A 21 5.11 2.07 7.18
CA LEU A 21 4.98 2.38 8.61
C LEU A 21 5.04 3.89 8.89
N ASP A 22 5.93 4.63 8.20
CA ASP A 22 5.98 6.09 8.29
C ASP A 22 4.65 6.72 7.86
N LEU A 23 4.07 6.24 6.76
CA LEU A 23 2.75 6.67 6.27
C LEU A 23 1.64 6.38 7.28
N ALA A 24 1.68 5.22 7.94
CA ALA A 24 0.73 4.88 9.00
C ALA A 24 0.80 5.88 10.18
N ALA A 25 2.01 6.24 10.60
CA ALA A 25 2.22 7.24 11.66
C ALA A 25 1.77 8.66 11.23
N GLU A 26 1.99 9.03 9.96
CA GLU A 26 1.49 10.28 9.37
C GLU A 26 -0.06 10.33 9.39
N ALA A 27 -0.73 9.22 9.07
CA ALA A 27 -2.19 9.10 9.08
C ALA A 27 -2.78 9.31 10.49
N GLU A 28 -2.21 8.62 11.48
CA GLU A 28 -2.63 8.72 12.88
C GLU A 28 -2.40 10.14 13.42
N LYS A 29 -1.20 10.69 13.22
CA LYS A 29 -0.84 12.03 13.70
C LYS A 29 -1.72 13.13 13.10
N SER A 30 -2.14 12.96 11.85
CA SER A 30 -3.01 13.93 11.17
C SER A 30 -4.49 13.78 11.52
N GLY A 31 -4.88 12.71 12.23
CA GLY A 31 -6.28 12.40 12.54
C GLY A 31 -7.14 12.09 11.31
N ARG A 32 -6.53 11.84 10.15
CA ARG A 32 -7.22 11.65 8.86
C ARG A 32 -7.79 10.24 8.70
N GLY A 33 -7.26 9.28 9.44
CA GLY A 33 -7.62 7.87 9.40
C GLY A 33 -6.89 7.09 10.49
N ASN A 34 -7.12 5.78 10.50
CA ASN A 34 -6.42 4.86 11.41
C ASN A 34 -4.95 4.70 11.03
N ALA A 35 -4.13 4.16 11.94
CA ALA A 35 -2.68 3.96 11.76
C ALA A 35 -2.34 2.85 10.73
N TYR A 36 -2.67 3.08 9.45
CA TYR A 36 -2.38 2.19 8.33
C TYR A 36 -1.89 2.99 7.13
N GLY A 37 -0.84 2.47 6.49
CA GLY A 37 -0.27 2.98 5.25
C GLY A 37 0.23 1.85 4.36
N ALA A 38 0.34 2.13 3.07
CA ALA A 38 0.84 1.16 2.10
C ALA A 38 1.64 1.85 0.98
N VAL A 39 2.57 1.10 0.39
CA VAL A 39 3.34 1.50 -0.79
C VAL A 39 3.34 0.38 -1.82
N ILE A 40 3.27 0.76 -3.10
CA ILE A 40 3.38 -0.17 -4.24
C ILE A 40 4.75 0.05 -4.89
N VAL A 41 5.48 -1.04 -5.08
CA VAL A 41 6.85 -1.05 -5.58
C VAL A 41 6.91 -1.82 -6.90
N GLN A 42 7.57 -1.23 -7.89
CA GLN A 42 7.88 -1.86 -9.18
C GLN A 42 9.30 -1.43 -9.57
N GLU A 43 10.13 -2.37 -10.05
CA GLU A 43 11.53 -2.09 -10.45
C GLU A 43 12.31 -1.28 -9.39
N ASP A 44 12.28 -1.74 -8.13
CA ASP A 44 13.00 -1.14 -7.01
C ASP A 44 12.59 0.30 -6.65
N LYS A 45 11.44 0.76 -7.14
CA LYS A 45 10.89 2.10 -6.89
C LYS A 45 9.46 2.05 -6.41
N ILE A 46 9.12 2.93 -5.48
CA ILE A 46 7.73 3.16 -5.10
C ILE A 46 7.03 3.92 -6.23
N ILE A 47 6.02 3.30 -6.82
CA ILE A 47 5.18 3.87 -7.88
C ILE A 47 3.83 4.39 -7.38
N GLY A 48 3.44 4.05 -6.15
CA GLY A 48 2.23 4.57 -5.49
C GLY A 48 2.32 4.47 -3.97
N GLN A 49 1.68 5.38 -3.26
CA GLN A 49 1.61 5.37 -1.80
C GLN A 49 0.23 5.80 -1.30
N GLY A 50 -0.17 5.28 -0.14
CA GLY A 50 -1.47 5.57 0.45
C GLY A 50 -1.46 5.52 1.97
N THR A 51 -2.30 6.35 2.58
CA THR A 51 -2.61 6.35 4.01
C THR A 51 -4.10 6.07 4.18
N ASN A 52 -4.49 5.45 5.28
CA ASN A 52 -5.90 5.41 5.66
C ASN A 52 -6.44 6.86 5.77
N ALA A 53 -7.52 7.14 5.06
CA ALA A 53 -8.09 8.47 4.94
C ALA A 53 -9.63 8.46 5.11
N ILE A 54 -10.17 7.45 5.79
CA ILE A 54 -11.62 7.23 5.91
C ILE A 54 -12.36 8.44 6.50
N TYR A 55 -11.74 9.14 7.48
CA TYR A 55 -12.35 10.32 8.11
C TYR A 55 -12.18 11.55 7.22
N ALA A 56 -11.00 11.72 6.61
CA ALA A 56 -10.71 12.87 5.77
C ALA A 56 -11.51 12.89 4.46
N GLN A 57 -11.80 11.72 3.89
CA GLN A 57 -12.53 11.59 2.62
C GLN A 57 -14.02 11.25 2.81
N ASN A 58 -14.45 10.93 4.04
CA ASN A 58 -15.77 10.37 4.32
C ASN A 58 -16.10 9.18 3.39
N ASP A 59 -15.10 8.31 3.19
CA ASP A 59 -15.13 7.16 2.29
C ASP A 59 -14.68 5.92 3.06
N PRO A 60 -15.57 4.94 3.32
CA PRO A 60 -15.22 3.73 4.05
C PRO A 60 -14.23 2.83 3.28
N THR A 61 -14.01 3.09 1.99
CA THR A 61 -13.07 2.34 1.15
C THR A 61 -11.67 2.94 1.11
N ALA A 62 -11.47 4.14 1.67
CA ALA A 62 -10.20 4.89 1.66
C ALA A 62 -9.15 4.30 2.65
N HIS A 63 -8.89 3.01 2.51
CA HIS A 63 -7.82 2.29 3.20
C HIS A 63 -6.47 2.56 2.52
N GLY A 64 -5.38 2.39 3.27
CA GLY A 64 -4.02 2.65 2.78
C GLY A 64 -3.70 1.90 1.49
N GLU A 65 -4.08 0.62 1.38
CA GLU A 65 -3.84 -0.20 0.19
C GLU A 65 -4.63 0.29 -1.02
N VAL A 66 -5.92 0.61 -0.82
CA VAL A 66 -6.79 1.12 -1.89
C VAL A 66 -6.28 2.47 -2.39
N GLU A 67 -5.89 3.37 -1.47
CA GLU A 67 -5.33 4.67 -1.84
C GLU A 67 -3.97 4.53 -2.55
N ALA A 68 -3.13 3.57 -2.15
CA ALA A 68 -1.86 3.29 -2.82
C ALA A 68 -2.08 2.77 -4.26
N ILE A 69 -3.06 1.89 -4.47
CA ILE A 69 -3.45 1.41 -5.82
C ILE A 69 -3.93 2.59 -6.67
N LYS A 70 -4.86 3.41 -6.14
CA LYS A 70 -5.36 4.59 -6.85
C LYS A 70 -4.21 5.55 -7.21
N ASP A 71 -3.24 5.73 -6.32
CA ASP A 71 -2.07 6.58 -6.57
C ASP A 71 -1.13 6.00 -7.63
N ALA A 72 -0.82 4.70 -7.57
CA ALA A 72 -0.02 4.01 -8.57
C ALA A 72 -0.66 4.14 -9.95
N CYS A 73 -1.96 3.83 -10.08
CA CYS A 73 -2.65 3.89 -11.36
C CYS A 73 -2.65 5.30 -11.97
N ARG A 74 -2.82 6.35 -11.16
CA ARG A 74 -2.73 7.74 -11.63
C ARG A 74 -1.33 8.10 -12.13
N ARG A 75 -0.27 7.56 -11.52
CA ARG A 75 1.12 7.86 -11.86
C ARG A 75 1.62 7.08 -13.07
N THR A 76 1.21 5.81 -13.20
CA THR A 76 1.58 4.95 -14.34
C THR A 76 0.67 5.17 -15.54
N GLY A 77 -0.53 5.72 -15.34
CA GLY A 77 -1.55 5.82 -16.39
C GLY A 77 -2.17 4.47 -16.76
N SER A 78 -2.00 3.44 -15.91
CA SER A 78 -2.46 2.07 -16.12
C SER A 78 -3.27 1.59 -14.92
N ASN A 79 -4.33 0.81 -15.14
CA ASN A 79 -5.03 0.08 -14.07
C ASN A 79 -4.46 -1.33 -13.83
N ASP A 80 -3.54 -1.76 -14.68
CA ASP A 80 -2.79 -3.01 -14.55
C ASP A 80 -1.43 -2.70 -13.91
N LEU A 81 -1.20 -3.26 -12.73
CA LEU A 81 0.02 -3.13 -11.93
C LEU A 81 0.79 -4.45 -11.88
N SER A 82 0.65 -5.31 -12.89
CA SER A 82 1.44 -6.54 -13.04
C SER A 82 2.94 -6.29 -12.87
N GLY A 83 3.63 -7.19 -12.16
CA GLY A 83 5.05 -7.03 -11.83
C GLY A 83 5.32 -6.11 -10.63
N ALA A 84 4.29 -5.50 -10.04
CA ALA A 84 4.41 -4.70 -8.82
C ALA A 84 3.99 -5.49 -7.57
N VAL A 85 4.56 -5.12 -6.43
CA VAL A 85 4.24 -5.69 -5.12
C VAL A 85 3.78 -4.59 -4.16
N ILE A 86 2.96 -4.94 -3.19
CA ILE A 86 2.51 -4.00 -2.15
C ILE A 86 3.11 -4.35 -0.79
N TYR A 87 3.58 -3.32 -0.08
CA TYR A 87 3.95 -3.38 1.32
C TYR A 87 2.89 -2.61 2.12
N THR A 88 2.18 -3.29 3.03
CA THR A 88 1.15 -2.71 3.91
C THR A 88 1.59 -2.76 5.37
N SER A 89 1.42 -1.67 6.10
CA SER A 89 1.70 -1.63 7.53
C SER A 89 0.60 -2.34 8.32
N GLY A 90 0.97 -3.00 9.42
CA GLY A 90 0.05 -3.69 10.31
C GLY A 90 -0.09 -5.17 9.99
N GLY A 91 -1.31 -5.69 10.14
CA GLY A 91 -1.62 -7.09 9.86
C GLY A 91 -1.92 -7.35 8.38
N SER A 92 -2.30 -8.59 8.09
CA SER A 92 -2.78 -8.99 6.76
C SER A 92 -3.91 -8.05 6.28
N PRO A 93 -3.92 -7.64 5.00
CA PRO A 93 -4.95 -6.74 4.48
C PRO A 93 -6.35 -7.32 4.65
N CYS A 94 -7.33 -6.45 4.87
CA CYS A 94 -8.73 -6.88 4.96
C CYS A 94 -9.23 -7.46 3.62
N PRO A 95 -10.34 -8.21 3.60
CA PRO A 95 -10.84 -8.85 2.38
C PRO A 95 -11.06 -7.88 1.20
N MET A 96 -11.50 -6.65 1.49
CA MET A 96 -11.64 -5.60 0.47
C MET A 96 -10.29 -5.24 -0.16
N CYS A 97 -9.28 -4.94 0.66
CA CYS A 97 -7.96 -4.55 0.18
C CYS A 97 -7.27 -5.70 -0.56
N ALA A 98 -7.36 -6.93 -0.06
CA ALA A 98 -6.83 -8.11 -0.74
C ALA A 98 -7.47 -8.31 -2.12
N THR A 99 -8.79 -8.13 -2.21
CA THR A 99 -9.52 -8.20 -3.49
C THR A 99 -9.14 -7.04 -4.43
N ALA A 100 -8.94 -5.83 -3.92
CA ALA A 100 -8.46 -4.70 -4.72
C ALA A 100 -7.05 -4.97 -5.30
N CYS A 101 -6.15 -5.58 -4.51
CA CYS A 101 -4.83 -5.99 -4.99
C CYS A 101 -4.93 -7.03 -6.11
N TYR A 102 -5.86 -7.98 -6.00
CA TYR A 102 -6.15 -8.96 -7.05
C TYR A 102 -6.62 -8.28 -8.34
N TRP A 103 -7.58 -7.36 -8.26
CA TRP A 103 -8.09 -6.65 -9.45
C TRP A 103 -7.07 -5.71 -10.09
N ALA A 104 -6.09 -5.23 -9.32
CA ALA A 104 -4.99 -4.42 -9.82
C ALA A 104 -3.84 -5.27 -10.41
N ASN A 105 -3.96 -6.60 -10.43
CA ASN A 105 -2.92 -7.54 -10.85
C ASN A 105 -1.59 -7.40 -10.10
N LEU A 106 -1.61 -7.08 -8.80
CA LEU A 106 -0.37 -7.09 -8.02
C LEU A 106 0.16 -8.51 -7.86
N ASP A 107 1.47 -8.68 -7.98
CA ASP A 107 2.11 -10.01 -7.92
C ASP A 107 2.15 -10.56 -6.48
N ARG A 108 2.28 -9.66 -5.49
CA ARG A 108 2.52 -10.06 -4.11
C ARG A 108 2.13 -9.03 -3.07
N ILE A 109 1.70 -9.52 -1.91
CA ILE A 109 1.38 -8.73 -0.72
C ILE A 109 2.40 -9.03 0.37
N PHE A 110 3.00 -7.99 0.93
CA PHE A 110 3.82 -8.05 2.13
C PHE A 110 3.20 -7.20 3.22
N TYR A 111 3.17 -7.70 4.45
CA TYR A 111 2.64 -6.96 5.60
C TYR A 111 3.49 -7.11 6.84
N ALA A 112 3.51 -6.07 7.69
CA ALA A 112 4.26 -6.11 8.94
C ALA A 112 3.83 -5.04 9.93
N HIS A 113 3.89 -5.36 11.23
CA HIS A 113 3.85 -4.36 12.29
C HIS A 113 5.20 -3.66 12.51
N ARG A 114 6.29 -4.23 11.98
CA ARG A 114 7.66 -3.73 12.10
C ARG A 114 8.46 -3.99 10.82
N ALA A 115 9.35 -3.07 10.45
CA ALA A 115 10.10 -3.17 9.19
C ALA A 115 11.07 -4.37 9.11
N ASP A 116 11.49 -4.91 10.25
CA ASP A 116 12.39 -6.06 10.37
C ASP A 116 11.66 -7.41 10.41
N GLU A 117 10.33 -7.41 10.46
CA GLU A 117 9.49 -8.61 10.62
C GLU A 117 8.43 -8.70 9.52
N ILE A 118 8.90 -8.71 8.26
CA ILE A 118 8.01 -8.73 7.09
C ILE A 118 7.45 -10.13 6.88
N THR A 119 6.12 -10.23 6.85
CA THR A 119 5.43 -11.44 6.42
C THR A 119 5.06 -11.35 4.95
N ASP A 120 5.33 -12.44 4.24
CA ASP A 120 4.95 -12.65 2.86
C ASP A 120 3.55 -13.27 2.80
N GLY A 121 2.57 -12.46 2.41
CA GLY A 121 1.17 -12.87 2.27
C GLY A 121 0.88 -13.66 0.99
N GLY A 122 1.87 -13.82 0.10
CA GLY A 122 1.70 -14.48 -1.18
C GLY A 122 1.00 -13.60 -2.22
N ALA A 123 0.60 -14.23 -3.33
CA ALA A 123 -0.15 -13.58 -4.38
C ALA A 123 -1.56 -13.22 -3.89
N PRO A 124 -2.11 -12.05 -4.28
CA PRO A 124 -3.50 -11.72 -3.98
C PRO A 124 -4.44 -12.80 -4.52
N GLY A 125 -5.38 -13.24 -3.69
CA GLY A 125 -6.35 -14.26 -4.04
C GLY A 125 -7.78 -13.76 -3.90
N TYR A 126 -8.64 -14.12 -4.85
CA TYR A 126 -10.08 -13.99 -4.72
C TYR A 126 -10.68 -15.38 -4.45
N GLY A 127 -10.96 -15.67 -3.18
CA GLY A 127 -11.84 -16.78 -2.82
C GLY A 127 -13.24 -16.40 -3.27
N LYS A 128 -13.74 -17.02 -4.35
CA LYS A 128 -15.08 -16.77 -4.87
C LYS A 128 -16.11 -16.86 -3.73
N CYS A 129 -17.10 -15.97 -3.74
CA CYS A 129 -18.16 -15.89 -2.74
C CYS A 129 -18.86 -17.23 -2.50
#